data_AF-R5KPN1-F1
#
_entry.id   AF-R5KPN1-F1
#
_cell.length_a   1.000
_cell.length_b   1.000
_cell.length_c   1.000
_cell.angle_alpha   90.00
_cell.angle_beta   90.00
_cell.angle_gamma   90.00
#
_symmetry.space_group_name_H-M   'P 1'
#
loop_
_entity.id
_entity.type
_entity.pdbx_description
1 polymer ?
#
loop_
_entity_poly.entity_id
_entity_poly.type
_entity_poly.pdbx_seq_one_letter_code
_entity_poly.pdbx_strand_id
1 'polypeptide(L)'
;MAINYVDYEVLAKGQTTYSNKAEELDGILKDLLNMNAELSDGWKNDTARAFVQRFQDDHKPAIEKVIAALNEISNYISTYSANRQDEDAQGASAVSG
;
A
#
# COMPACT_ATOMS: atom_id res chain seq x y z
N MET A 1 21.70 -18.18 23.06
CA MET A 1 21.02 -18.22 21.75
C MET A 1 19.92 -17.19 21.81
N ALA A 2 19.93 -16.16 20.96
CA ALA A 2 18.77 -15.29 20.84
C ALA A 2 17.65 -16.15 20.25
N ILE A 3 16.63 -16.45 21.06
CA ILE A 3 15.38 -17.02 20.54
C ILE A 3 14.84 -15.94 19.63
N ASN A 4 14.85 -16.20 18.33
CA ASN A 4 14.41 -15.26 17.30
C ASN A 4 12.88 -15.19 17.39
N TYR A 5 12.36 -14.47 18.38
CA TYR A 5 10.93 -14.38 18.64
C TYR A 5 10.28 -13.53 17.56
N VAL A 6 9.50 -14.19 16.69
CA VAL A 6 8.65 -13.53 15.71
C VAL A 6 7.26 -13.36 16.33
N ASP A 7 6.85 -12.11 16.53
CA ASP A 7 5.49 -11.77 16.96
C ASP A 7 4.56 -11.73 15.74
N TYR A 8 3.90 -12.86 15.47
CA TYR A 8 3.00 -13.02 14.33
C TYR A 8 1.75 -12.13 14.41
N GLU A 9 1.29 -11.75 15.61
CA GLU A 9 0.15 -10.84 15.76
C GLU A 9 0.53 -9.42 15.32
N VAL A 10 1.73 -8.97 15.69
CA VAL A 10 2.26 -7.67 15.26
C VAL A 10 2.46 -7.64 13.74
N LEU A 11 2.95 -8.73 13.13
CA LEU A 11 3.08 -8.83 11.68
C LEU A 11 1.72 -8.76 10.97
N ALA A 12 0.73 -9.53 11.42
CA ALA A 12 -0.63 -9.50 10.86
C ALA A 12 -1.28 -8.11 10.98
N LYS A 13 -1.09 -7.45 12.12
CA LYS A 13 -1.54 -6.07 12.33
C LYS A 13 -0.80 -5.10 11.39
N GLY A 14 0.50 -5.27 11.23
CA GLY A 14 1.32 -4.47 10.31
C GLY A 14 0.83 -4.57 8.88
N GLN A 15 0.71 -5.80 8.35
CA GLN A 15 0.18 -6.07 7.01
C GLN A 15 -1.18 -5.38 6.79
N THR A 16 -2.13 -5.63 7.71
CA THR A 16 -3.47 -5.05 7.62
C THR A 16 -3.43 -3.53 7.64
N THR A 17 -2.59 -2.92 8.48
CA THR A 17 -2.46 -1.46 8.55
C THR A 17 -1.97 -0.89 7.23
N TYR A 18 -0.91 -1.44 6.64
CA TYR A 18 -0.37 -0.94 5.37
C TYR A 18 -1.38 -1.13 4.22
N SER A 19 -2.03 -2.30 4.14
CA SER A 19 -3.07 -2.56 3.13
C SER A 19 -4.24 -1.57 3.24
N ASN A 20 -4.77 -1.36 4.45
CA ASN A 20 -5.87 -0.42 4.67
C ASN A 20 -5.48 1.02 4.30
N LYS A 21 -4.24 1.44 4.59
CA LYS A 21 -3.77 2.78 4.19
C LYS A 21 -3.59 2.92 2.68
N ALA A 22 -3.22 1.85 1.97
CA ALA A 22 -3.19 1.85 0.52
C ALA A 22 -4.61 2.03 -0.06
N GLU A 23 -5.60 1.32 0.50
CA GLU A 23 -7.02 1.44 0.09
C GLU A 23 -7.61 2.82 0.40
N GLU A 24 -7.33 3.37 1.57
CA GLU A 24 -7.76 4.74 1.94
C GLU A 24 -7.19 5.78 0.96
N LEU A 25 -5.90 5.66 0.59
CA LEU A 25 -5.28 6.57 -0.38
C LEU A 25 -5.82 6.38 -1.80
N ASP A 26 -6.18 5.16 -2.20
CA ASP A 26 -6.86 4.90 -3.48
C ASP A 26 -8.24 5.58 -3.53
N GLY A 27 -8.99 5.53 -2.42
CA GLY A 27 -10.23 6.28 -2.26
C GLY A 27 -10.04 7.79 -2.40
N ILE A 28 -9.05 8.34 -1.70
CA ILE A 28 -8.68 9.77 -1.79
C ILE A 28 -8.31 10.13 -3.24
N LEU A 29 -7.51 9.30 -3.93
CA LEU A 29 -7.12 9.56 -5.30
C LEU A 29 -8.33 9.61 -6.24
N LYS A 30 -9.30 8.70 -6.07
CA LYS A 30 -10.56 8.71 -6.84
C LYS A 30 -11.36 9.99 -6.62
N ASP A 31 -11.51 10.45 -5.39
CA ASP A 31 -12.20 11.70 -5.08
C ASP A 31 -11.52 12.91 -5.74
N LEU A 32 -10.18 12.95 -5.70
CA LEU A 32 -9.40 14.00 -6.35
C LEU A 32 -9.51 13.95 -7.88
N LEU A 33 -9.58 12.77 -8.48
CA LEU A 33 -9.80 12.62 -9.93
C LEU A 33 -11.18 13.13 -10.34
N ASN A 34 -12.22 12.81 -9.56
CA ASN A 34 -13.57 13.30 -9.81
C ASN A 34 -13.64 14.83 -9.73
N MET A 35 -13.03 15.43 -8.69
CA MET A 35 -12.96 16.88 -8.55
C MET A 35 -12.21 17.53 -9.73
N ASN A 36 -11.12 16.93 -10.20
CA ASN A 36 -10.41 17.45 -11.38
C ASN A 36 -11.24 17.35 -12.67
N ALA A 37 -12.09 16.34 -12.81
CA ALA A 37 -13.03 16.25 -13.93
C ALA A 37 -14.07 17.38 -13.87
N GLU A 38 -14.67 17.63 -12.70
CA GLU A 38 -15.61 18.74 -12.50
C GLU A 38 -14.97 20.11 -12.77
N LEU A 39 -13.73 20.32 -12.31
CA LEU A 39 -12.95 21.52 -12.60
C LEU A 39 -12.67 21.67 -14.10
N SER A 40 -12.33 20.59 -14.81
CA SER A 40 -12.13 20.61 -16.26
C SER A 40 -13.42 20.98 -17.02
N ASP A 41 -14.56 20.49 -16.56
CA ASP A 41 -15.86 20.74 -17.19
C ASP A 41 -16.36 22.17 -16.96
N GLY A 42 -16.21 22.67 -15.73
CA GLY A 42 -16.65 24.01 -15.32
C GLY A 42 -15.74 25.14 -15.78
N TRP A 43 -14.45 24.86 -16.01
CA TRP A 43 -13.43 25.87 -16.21
C TRP A 43 -12.73 25.68 -17.56
N LYS A 44 -13.35 26.23 -18.61
CA LYS A 44 -12.95 26.02 -20.02
C LYS A 44 -11.86 26.97 -20.54
N ASN A 45 -11.01 27.52 -19.66
CA ASN A 45 -9.90 28.39 -20.05
C ASN A 45 -8.55 27.64 -20.00
N ASP A 46 -7.52 28.19 -20.65
CA ASP A 46 -6.22 27.52 -20.76
C ASP A 46 -5.50 27.37 -19.41
N THR A 47 -5.71 28.31 -18.49
CA THR A 47 -5.15 28.25 -17.12
C THR A 47 -5.71 27.06 -16.34
N ALA A 48 -7.00 26.80 -16.45
CA ALA A 48 -7.64 25.67 -15.79
C ALA A 48 -7.19 24.33 -16.39
N ARG A 49 -7.04 24.25 -17.71
CA ARG A 49 -6.46 23.07 -18.38
C ARG A 49 -5.06 22.79 -17.89
N ALA A 50 -4.22 23.83 -17.77
CA ALA A 50 -2.87 23.69 -17.23
C ALA A 50 -2.85 23.18 -15.77
N PHE A 51 -3.80 23.62 -14.94
CA PHE A 51 -3.95 23.12 -13.57
C PHE A 51 -4.32 21.63 -13.54
N VAL A 52 -5.36 21.24 -14.28
CA VAL A 52 -5.82 19.84 -14.36
C VAL A 52 -4.71 18.95 -14.92
N GLN A 53 -4.01 19.41 -15.95
CA GLN A 53 -2.92 18.66 -16.56
C GLN A 53 -1.75 18.48 -15.59
N ARG A 54 -1.37 19.52 -14.84
CA ARG A 54 -0.35 19.41 -13.80
C ARG A 54 -0.72 18.40 -12.73
N PHE A 55 -1.99 18.35 -12.32
CA PHE A 55 -2.44 17.31 -11.39
C PHE A 55 -2.26 15.91 -11.98
N GLN A 56 -2.67 15.71 -13.23
CA GLN A 56 -2.58 14.40 -13.89
C GLN A 56 -1.15 13.94 -14.13
N ASP A 57 -0.26 14.86 -14.51
CA ASP A 57 1.11 14.52 -14.91
C ASP A 57 2.06 14.41 -13.71
N ASP A 58 1.93 15.30 -12.71
CA ASP A 58 2.88 15.37 -11.59
C ASP A 58 2.34 14.69 -10.33
N HIS A 59 1.09 14.97 -9.96
CA HIS A 59 0.58 14.65 -8.62
C HIS A 59 -0.09 13.27 -8.55
N LYS A 60 -0.89 12.90 -9.55
CA LYS A 60 -1.50 11.57 -9.64
C LYS A 60 -0.43 10.46 -9.57
N PRO A 61 0.65 10.48 -10.37
CA PRO A 61 1.65 9.41 -10.33
C PRO A 61 2.43 9.37 -9.01
N ALA A 62 2.60 10.51 -8.34
CA ALA A 62 3.22 10.56 -7.02
C ALA A 62 2.35 9.86 -5.97
N ILE A 63 1.03 10.08 -5.98
CA ILE A 63 0.09 9.40 -5.09
C ILE A 63 0.03 7.91 -5.40
N GLU A 64 -0.03 7.53 -6.68
CA GLU A 64 0.00 6.12 -7.11
C GLU A 64 1.27 5.40 -6.65
N LYS A 65 2.43 6.06 -6.65
CA LYS A 65 3.68 5.51 -6.11
C LYS A 65 3.61 5.25 -4.60
N VAL A 66 2.96 6.13 -3.84
CA VAL A 66 2.76 5.91 -2.39
C VAL A 66 1.84 4.72 -2.15
N ILE A 67 0.74 4.62 -2.89
CA ILE A 67 -0.18 3.46 -2.81
C ILE A 67 0.57 2.16 -3.13
N ALA A 68 1.37 2.15 -4.21
CA ALA A 68 2.18 1.00 -4.59
C ALA A 68 3.19 0.61 -3.49
N ALA A 69 3.88 1.59 -2.90
CA ALA A 69 4.83 1.34 -1.82
C ALA A 69 4.17 0.73 -0.57
N LEU A 70 2.99 1.20 -0.19
CA LEU A 70 2.24 0.62 0.95
C LEU A 70 1.83 -0.83 0.67
N ASN A 71 1.37 -1.12 -0.55
CA ASN A 71 1.05 -2.49 -0.96
C ASN A 71 2.30 -3.38 -0.99
N GLU A 72 3.45 -2.86 -1.42
CA GLU A 72 4.72 -3.58 -1.40
C GLU A 72 5.14 -3.95 0.02
N ILE A 73 5.02 -3.02 0.97
CA ILE A 73 5.30 -3.29 2.40
C ILE A 73 4.35 -4.36 2.94
N SER A 74 3.04 -4.25 2.66
CA SER A 74 2.05 -5.25 3.05
C SER A 74 2.41 -6.65 2.52
N ASN A 75 2.75 -6.74 1.23
CA ASN A 75 3.14 -8.00 0.58
C ASN A 75 4.45 -8.57 1.15
N TYR A 76 5.41 -7.71 1.48
CA TYR A 76 6.66 -8.11 2.11
C TYR A 76 6.39 -8.75 3.49
N ILE A 77 5.55 -8.13 4.31
CA ILE A 77 5.18 -8.67 5.63
C ILE A 77 4.46 -10.01 5.49
N SER A 78 3.53 -10.12 4.55
CA SER A 78 2.80 -11.36 4.26
C SER A 78 3.77 -12.51 3.88
N THR A 79 4.67 -12.23 2.93
CA THR A 79 5.68 -13.19 2.45
C THR A 79 6.63 -13.62 3.56
N TYR A 80 7.12 -12.67 4.35
CA TYR A 80 8.00 -12.95 5.48
C TYR A 80 7.32 -13.83 6.53
N SER A 81 6.06 -13.54 6.85
CA SER A 81 5.28 -14.30 7.84
C SER A 81 5.06 -15.75 7.38
N ALA A 82 4.73 -15.96 6.11
CA ALA A 82 4.56 -17.30 5.54
C ALA A 82 5.86 -18.12 5.59
N ASN A 83 6.98 -17.53 5.15
CA ASN A 83 8.28 -18.22 5.17
C ASN A 83 8.68 -18.64 6.60
N ARG A 84 8.39 -17.80 7.61
CA ARG A 84 8.73 -18.13 9.01
C ARG A 84 7.85 -19.21 9.60
N GLN A 85 6.56 -19.23 9.27
CA GLN A 85 5.68 -20.33 9.67
C GLN A 85 6.13 -21.66 9.08
N ASP A 86 6.58 -21.67 7.82
CA ASP A 86 7.10 -22.87 7.16
C ASP A 86 8.42 -23.35 7.80
N GLU A 87 9.34 -22.44 8.14
CA GLU A 87 10.58 -22.76 8.85
C GLU A 87 10.30 -23.34 10.26
N ASP A 88 9.39 -22.73 11.02
CA ASP A 88 9.01 -23.18 12.36
C ASP A 88 8.34 -24.58 12.33
N ALA A 89 7.49 -24.84 11.34
CA ALA A 89 6.82 -26.13 11.17
C ALA A 89 7.82 -27.27 10.84
N GLN A 90 8.82 -26.99 10.01
CA GLN A 90 9.88 -27.95 9.65
C GLN A 90 10.81 -28.22 10.85
N GLY A 91 11.18 -27.18 11.59
CA GLY A 91 11.98 -27.30 12.82
C GLY A 91 11.29 -28.12 13.90
N ALA A 92 9.99 -27.88 14.14
CA ALA A 92 9.20 -28.65 15.11
C ALA A 92 9.09 -30.14 14.75
N SER A 93 8.93 -30.44 13.45
CA SER A 93 8.86 -31.81 12.95
C SER A 93 10.18 -32.57 13.09
N ALA A 94 11.33 -31.87 13.00
CA ALA A 94 12.66 -32.47 13.16
C ALA A 94 13.04 -32.75 14.62
N VAL A 95 12.45 -32.03 15.58
CA VAL A 95 12.69 -32.23 17.03
C VAL A 95 11.81 -33.32 17.63
N SER A 96 10.70 -33.66 16.96
CA SER A 96 9.73 -34.66 17.42
C SER A 96 9.91 -36.06 16.81
N GLY A 97 10.93 -36.25 15.96
CA GLY A 97 11.31 -37.53 15.33
C GLY A 97 12.47 -38.24 16.00
#